data_AF-A0AAN9RRD7-F1
#
_entry.id   AF-A0AAN9RRD7-F1
#
_cell.length_a   1.000
_cell.length_b   1.000
_cell.length_c   1.000
_cell.angle_alpha   90.00
_cell.angle_beta   90.00
_cell.angle_gamma   90.00
#
_symmetry.space_group_name_H-M   'P 1'
#
loop_
_entity.id
_entity.type
_entity.pdbx_description
1 polymer ?
#
loop_
_entity_poly.entity_id
_entity_poly.type
_entity_poly.pdbx_seq_one_letter_code
_entity_poly.pdbx_strand_id
1 'polypeptide(L)'
;MKQLLDEGSVTDNSLADIVTVDPVVRGFIRDWDAGMLLRICCSMFYILDSDGKLAMKFGGIDLSNFLAQELGKSNPQVNISMTDVQQIKEQYSCCALDELAYEKTQYFCPVEEHTLPDGQVITIGRERYTVGEALFQPCLLGLEAHGIVDQLVRAISTVSSDNQRQLLENTVVCGGTSSMAGFEERFQKESSLSSSAVQHTLRFIKPPEYMPENLTIYSAWVGGAILAKVVFPQNQHITKADYDETGPSIVHRKCF
;
A
#
# COMPACT_ATOMS: atom_id res chain seq x y z
N MET A 1 -78.90 7.85 -0.83
CA MET A 1 -78.90 6.65 0.03
C MET A 1 -77.43 6.36 0.31
N LYS A 2 -77.06 6.43 1.60
CA LYS A 2 -75.84 5.90 2.29
C LYS A 2 -74.79 5.21 1.39
N GLN A 3 -73.47 5.40 1.53
CA GLN A 3 -72.61 5.94 2.58
C GLN A 3 -71.14 5.83 2.04
N LEU A 4 -70.27 6.79 2.41
CA LEU A 4 -68.90 6.61 2.99
C LEU A 4 -67.88 5.77 2.19
N LEU A 5 -66.64 6.15 1.88
CA LEU A 5 -65.57 7.07 2.39
C LEU A 5 -64.53 7.11 1.23
N ASP A 6 -63.62 8.05 0.98
CA ASP A 6 -63.10 9.26 1.61
C ASP A 6 -62.45 10.09 0.48
N GLU A 7 -62.30 11.39 0.67
CA GLU A 7 -61.69 12.32 -0.27
C GLU A 7 -60.15 12.20 -0.33
N GLY A 8 -59.58 12.76 -1.40
CA GLY A 8 -58.21 12.50 -1.83
C GLY A 8 -57.10 13.30 -1.12
N SER A 9 -55.86 12.97 -1.46
CA SER A 9 -54.93 13.91 -2.11
C SER A 9 -53.58 13.26 -2.38
N VAL A 10 -52.97 13.76 -3.45
CA VAL A 10 -51.64 13.52 -4.04
C VAL A 10 -50.53 13.29 -3.01
N THR A 11 -49.69 12.26 -3.21
CA THR A 11 -48.22 12.41 -3.19
C THR A 11 -47.53 11.14 -3.69
N ASP A 12 -46.52 11.40 -4.51
CA ASP A 12 -45.43 10.54 -4.94
C ASP A 12 -44.89 9.65 -3.80
N ASN A 13 -44.70 8.35 -4.07
CA ASN A 13 -43.75 7.55 -3.32
C ASN A 13 -43.42 6.26 -4.08
N SER A 14 -42.26 6.32 -4.73
CA SER A 14 -41.42 5.19 -5.05
C SER A 14 -41.46 4.13 -3.94
N LEU A 15 -41.91 2.92 -4.29
CA LEU A 15 -41.62 1.73 -3.51
C LEU A 15 -40.11 1.52 -3.56
N ALA A 16 -39.44 2.06 -2.55
CA ALA A 16 -38.10 1.66 -2.18
C ALA A 16 -38.18 0.19 -1.76
N ASP A 17 -37.89 -0.71 -2.71
CA ASP A 17 -37.38 -2.02 -2.33
C ASP A 17 -36.12 -1.77 -1.52
N ILE A 18 -36.24 -2.01 -0.22
CA ILE A 18 -35.12 -2.07 0.72
C ILE A 18 -34.29 -3.29 0.30
N VAL A 19 -33.42 -3.09 -0.68
CA VAL A 19 -32.32 -3.99 -0.97
C VAL A 19 -31.42 -3.92 0.26
N THR A 20 -31.51 -4.94 1.09
CA THR A 20 -30.54 -5.21 2.15
C THR A 20 -29.22 -5.50 1.44
N VAL A 21 -28.39 -4.46 1.31
CA VAL A 21 -27.05 -4.60 0.74
C VAL A 21 -26.18 -5.26 1.78
N ASP A 22 -25.92 -6.54 1.60
CA ASP A 22 -24.94 -7.32 2.36
C ASP A 22 -23.55 -6.65 2.19
N PRO A 23 -22.90 -6.16 3.25
CA PRO A 23 -21.80 -5.19 3.13
C PRO A 23 -20.47 -5.73 2.57
N VAL A 24 -20.40 -6.96 2.07
CA VAL A 24 -19.13 -7.62 1.70
C VAL A 24 -19.18 -8.37 0.37
N VAL A 25 -20.33 -8.46 -0.31
CA VAL A 25 -20.49 -9.36 -1.46
C VAL A 25 -20.44 -8.61 -2.78
N ARG A 26 -19.20 -8.34 -3.26
CA ARG A 26 -18.74 -8.36 -4.67
C ARG A 26 -17.47 -7.50 -4.84
N GLY A 27 -16.33 -8.01 -4.38
CA GLY A 27 -15.03 -7.60 -4.90
C GLY A 27 -14.69 -8.44 -6.11
N PHE A 28 -15.19 -8.07 -7.28
CA PHE A 28 -14.84 -8.70 -8.56
C PHE A 28 -13.69 -7.90 -9.16
N ILE A 29 -12.48 -8.46 -9.16
CA ILE A 29 -11.31 -7.85 -9.79
C ILE A 29 -11.38 -8.23 -11.28
N ARG A 30 -11.79 -7.27 -12.11
CA ARG A 30 -11.59 -7.27 -13.56
C ARG A 30 -10.73 -6.06 -13.88
N ASP A 31 -9.76 -6.23 -14.76
CA ASP A 31 -8.86 -5.15 -15.13
C ASP A 31 -9.65 -3.88 -15.58
N TRP A 32 -9.26 -2.76 -14.95
CA TRP A 32 -9.05 -1.45 -15.59
C TRP A 32 -10.09 -0.34 -15.72
N ASP A 33 -11.41 -0.49 -15.61
CA ASP A 33 -12.27 0.71 -15.65
C ASP A 33 -13.52 0.57 -14.77
N ALA A 34 -13.73 1.58 -13.92
CA ALA A 34 -14.88 1.77 -13.04
C ALA A 34 -15.05 0.73 -11.90
N GLY A 35 -14.25 0.87 -10.84
CA GLY A 35 -14.44 0.13 -9.59
C GLY A 35 -13.19 0.19 -8.73
N MET A 36 -12.80 1.41 -8.36
CA MET A 36 -11.41 1.71 -8.06
C MET A 36 -11.10 1.48 -6.58
N LEU A 37 -10.32 0.43 -6.32
CA LEU A 37 -9.66 0.19 -5.03
C LEU A 37 -8.17 0.28 -5.31
N LEU A 38 -7.59 1.45 -5.03
CA LEU A 38 -6.17 1.67 -5.27
C LEU A 38 -5.37 0.82 -4.28
N ARG A 39 -4.61 -0.14 -4.81
CA ARG A 39 -3.83 -1.08 -4.01
C ARG A 39 -2.38 -0.57 -3.93
N ILE A 40 -1.99 -0.01 -2.78
CA ILE A 40 -0.59 0.35 -2.51
C ILE A 40 0.07 -0.88 -1.87
N CYS A 41 0.61 -1.77 -2.71
CA CYS A 41 1.33 -2.96 -2.25
C CYS A 41 2.83 -2.66 -2.10
N CYS A 42 3.30 -2.39 -0.89
CA CYS A 42 4.70 -2.10 -0.55
C CYS A 42 5.64 -3.32 -0.52
N SER A 43 5.20 -4.53 -0.89
CA SER A 43 6.13 -5.67 -1.09
C SER A 43 6.58 -5.82 -2.54
N MET A 44 5.92 -5.12 -3.48
CA MET A 44 6.30 -5.01 -4.89
C MET A 44 5.52 -3.82 -5.46
N PHE A 45 6.16 -2.66 -5.53
CA PHE A 45 5.51 -1.40 -5.83
C PHE A 45 5.00 -1.35 -7.28
N TYR A 46 3.74 -1.72 -7.49
CA TYR A 46 3.02 -1.42 -8.72
C TYR A 46 1.85 -0.52 -8.39
N ILE A 47 2.03 0.79 -8.57
CA ILE A 47 0.92 1.71 -8.74
C ILE A 47 0.56 1.64 -10.23
N LEU A 48 -0.29 0.69 -10.60
CA LEU A 48 -0.73 0.60 -11.99
C LEU A 48 -1.73 1.71 -12.26
N ASP A 49 -1.26 2.75 -12.94
CA ASP A 49 -2.11 3.65 -13.72
C ASP A 49 -2.81 2.87 -14.82
N SER A 50 -3.87 3.45 -15.39
CA SER A 50 -4.59 3.00 -16.56
C SER A 50 -3.76 3.01 -17.87
N ASP A 51 -2.43 3.10 -17.76
CA ASP A 51 -1.43 2.99 -18.81
C ASP A 51 -0.24 2.06 -18.44
N GLY A 52 -0.20 1.51 -17.21
CA GLY A 52 0.90 0.68 -16.71
C GLY A 52 2.23 1.41 -16.47
N LYS A 53 2.22 2.75 -16.41
CA LYS A 53 3.44 3.59 -16.42
C LYS A 53 3.97 4.02 -15.04
N LEU A 54 3.13 4.09 -14.00
CA LEU A 54 3.53 4.59 -12.66
C LEU A 54 4.11 3.50 -11.74
N ALA A 55 5.11 2.76 -12.20
CA ALA A 55 5.82 1.81 -11.35
C ALA A 55 6.95 2.51 -10.58
N MET A 56 6.91 2.46 -9.24
CA MET A 56 8.07 2.80 -8.42
C MET A 56 9.14 1.74 -8.66
N LYS A 57 10.32 2.17 -9.13
CA LYS A 57 11.39 1.26 -9.57
C LYS A 57 12.32 0.81 -8.45
N PHE A 58 12.06 1.20 -7.21
CA PHE A 58 12.86 0.85 -6.04
C PHE A 58 11.97 0.28 -4.94
N GLY A 59 12.51 -0.63 -4.13
CA GLY A 59 11.76 -1.25 -3.06
C GLY A 59 12.60 -1.74 -1.89
N GLY A 60 12.08 -2.74 -1.18
CA GLY A 60 12.68 -3.18 0.09
C GLY A 60 14.13 -3.66 -0.01
N ILE A 61 14.54 -4.21 -1.16
CA ILE A 61 15.92 -4.63 -1.42
C ILE A 61 16.83 -3.41 -1.62
N ASP A 62 16.38 -2.41 -2.38
CA ASP A 62 17.14 -1.17 -2.60
C ASP A 62 17.33 -0.41 -1.29
N LEU A 63 16.30 -0.37 -0.45
CA LEU A 63 16.39 0.18 0.90
C LEU A 63 17.38 -0.59 1.79
N SER A 64 17.42 -1.93 1.69
CA SER A 64 18.41 -2.73 2.40
C SER A 64 19.83 -2.46 1.89
N ASN A 65 20.03 -2.35 0.58
CA ASN A 65 21.33 -2.01 0.00
C ASN A 65 21.79 -0.61 0.42
N PHE A 66 20.87 0.34 0.47
CA PHE A 66 21.14 1.70 0.93
C PHE A 66 21.51 1.73 2.42
N LEU A 67 20.78 0.99 3.26
CA LEU A 67 21.12 0.87 4.68
C LEU A 67 22.52 0.25 4.87
N ALA A 68 22.88 -0.76 4.07
CA ALA A 68 24.21 -1.36 4.12
C ALA A 68 25.31 -0.33 3.82
N GLN A 69 25.09 0.56 2.85
CA GLN A 69 26.03 1.63 2.52
C GLN A 69 26.16 2.65 3.66
N GLU A 70 25.05 3.07 4.26
CA GLU A 70 25.08 4.02 5.39
C GLU A 70 25.71 3.40 6.65
N LEU A 71 25.37 2.16 6.98
CA LEU A 71 25.99 1.43 8.10
C LEU A 71 27.49 1.23 7.89
N GLY A 72 27.92 0.97 6.65
CA GLY A 72 29.34 0.85 6.31
C GLY A 72 30.13 2.16 6.48
N LYS A 73 29.48 3.32 6.31
CA LYS A 73 30.09 4.64 6.59
C LYS A 73 30.26 4.87 8.09
N SER A 74 29.26 4.50 8.90
CA SER A 74 29.29 4.64 10.36
C SER A 74 30.20 3.60 11.03
N ASN A 75 30.30 2.39 10.47
CA ASN A 75 31.02 1.25 11.04
C ASN A 75 32.03 0.65 10.04
N PRO A 76 33.10 1.39 9.64
CA PRO A 76 33.99 0.98 8.56
C PRO A 76 34.85 -0.26 8.85
N GLN A 77 34.90 -0.70 10.11
CA GLN A 77 35.69 -1.86 10.55
C GLN A 77 34.89 -3.17 10.52
N VAL A 78 33.57 -3.10 10.38
CA VAL A 78 32.67 -4.25 10.52
C VAL A 78 32.09 -4.60 9.16
N ASN A 79 32.24 -5.86 8.74
CA ASN A 79 31.59 -6.36 7.54
C ASN A 79 30.22 -6.93 7.90
N ILE A 80 29.16 -6.17 7.62
CA ILE A 80 27.78 -6.55 7.95
C ILE A 80 27.20 -7.34 6.79
N SER A 81 26.67 -8.54 7.04
CA SER A 81 26.04 -9.35 6.00
C SER A 81 24.69 -8.77 5.58
N MET A 82 24.27 -8.98 4.33
CA MET A 82 22.97 -8.47 3.86
C MET A 82 21.77 -9.04 4.63
N THR A 83 21.88 -10.24 5.19
CA THR A 83 20.84 -10.83 6.03
C THR A 83 20.71 -10.07 7.36
N ASP A 84 21.84 -9.71 7.98
CA ASP A 84 21.85 -8.91 9.21
C ASP A 84 21.34 -7.50 8.93
N VAL A 85 21.73 -6.88 7.81
CA VAL A 85 21.19 -5.57 7.39
C VAL A 85 19.67 -5.61 7.24
N GLN A 86 19.10 -6.69 6.72
CA GLN A 86 17.65 -6.82 6.64
C GLN A 86 16.99 -6.91 8.02
N GLN A 87 17.56 -7.67 8.96
CA GLN A 87 17.07 -7.75 10.34
C GLN A 87 17.16 -6.39 11.04
N ILE A 88 18.30 -5.71 10.89
CA ILE A 88 18.52 -4.37 11.43
C ILE A 88 17.51 -3.38 10.84
N LYS A 89 17.24 -3.46 9.54
CA LYS A 89 16.20 -2.64 8.90
C LYS A 89 14.85 -2.90 9.55
N GLU A 90 14.42 -4.15 9.63
CA GLU A 90 13.10 -4.51 10.19
C GLU A 90 12.96 -4.10 11.67
N GLN A 91 14.04 -4.12 12.45
CA GLN A 91 14.03 -3.80 13.87
C GLN A 91 14.17 -2.31 14.18
N TYR A 92 15.04 -1.59 13.46
CA TYR A 92 15.43 -0.22 13.84
C TYR A 92 14.92 0.85 12.88
N SER A 93 14.53 0.52 11.65
CA SER A 93 14.12 1.53 10.67
C SER A 93 12.88 2.29 11.12
N CYS A 94 12.88 3.59 10.87
CA CYS A 94 11.81 4.48 11.25
C CYS A 94 11.68 5.63 10.25
N CYS A 95 10.48 6.17 10.13
CA CYS A 95 10.18 7.35 9.34
C CYS A 95 10.08 8.56 10.28
N ALA A 96 10.74 9.66 9.89
CA ALA A 96 10.50 10.95 10.53
C ALA A 96 9.14 11.51 10.09
N LEU A 97 8.49 12.26 10.98
CA LEU A 97 7.13 12.79 10.75
C LEU A 97 7.05 13.75 9.55
N ASP A 98 8.09 14.54 9.30
CA ASP A 98 8.24 15.43 8.15
C ASP A 98 9.73 15.71 7.88
N GLU A 99 10.01 16.42 6.79
CA GLU A 99 11.35 16.83 6.39
C GLU A 99 12.07 17.64 7.49
N LEU A 100 11.36 18.55 8.18
CA LEU A 100 11.91 19.33 9.29
C LEU A 100 12.30 18.46 10.49
N ALA A 101 11.49 17.44 10.82
CA ALA A 101 11.81 16.47 11.86
C ALA A 101 13.00 15.60 11.44
N TYR A 102 13.08 15.21 10.17
CA TYR A 102 14.24 14.49 9.64
C TYR A 102 15.52 15.31 9.77
N GLU A 103 15.52 16.58 9.38
CA GLU A 103 16.66 17.49 9.56
C GLU A 103 17.10 17.56 11.03
N LYS A 104 16.17 17.65 11.97
CA LYS A 104 16.49 17.63 13.41
C LYS A 104 17.13 16.31 13.84
N THR A 105 16.66 15.18 13.33
CA THR A 105 17.27 13.87 13.63
C THR A 105 18.70 13.78 13.11
N GLN A 106 19.08 14.50 12.05
CA GLN A 106 20.48 14.50 11.59
C GLN A 106 21.45 15.07 12.63
N TYR A 107 20.99 16.01 13.47
CA TYR A 107 21.81 16.64 14.50
C TYR A 107 21.62 16.02 15.89
N PHE A 108 20.44 15.46 16.18
CA PHE A 108 20.04 15.06 17.53
C PHE A 108 19.50 13.62 17.62
N CYS A 109 20.01 12.69 16.80
CA CYS A 109 19.64 11.29 16.91
C CYS A 109 20.44 10.58 18.01
N PRO A 110 19.80 9.93 18.99
CA PRO A 110 20.50 9.05 19.92
C PRO A 110 21.05 7.84 19.17
N VAL A 111 22.29 7.47 19.47
CA VAL A 111 22.95 6.29 18.92
C VAL A 111 22.54 5.08 19.75
N GLU A 112 22.13 4.01 19.06
CA GLU A 112 21.84 2.71 19.66
C GLU A 112 22.92 1.71 19.28
N GLU A 113 23.28 0.84 20.21
CA GLU A 113 24.23 -0.24 19.97
C GLU A 113 23.47 -1.53 19.66
N HIS A 114 23.91 -2.23 18.62
CA HIS A 114 23.36 -3.53 18.24
C HIS A 114 24.49 -4.56 18.16
N THR A 115 24.29 -5.72 18.77
CA THR A 115 25.26 -6.82 18.72
C THR A 115 24.91 -7.75 17.59
N LEU A 116 25.82 -7.89 16.62
CA LEU A 116 25.71 -8.81 15.51
C LEU A 116 25.83 -10.27 15.98
N PRO A 117 25.37 -11.24 15.17
CA PRO A 117 25.46 -12.67 15.51
C PRO A 117 26.90 -13.18 15.74
N ASP A 118 27.89 -12.48 15.19
CA ASP A 118 29.32 -12.78 15.38
C ASP A 118 29.91 -12.18 16.68
N GLY A 119 29.11 -11.45 17.44
CA GLY A 119 29.49 -10.77 18.68
C GLY A 119 30.07 -9.38 18.50
N GLN A 120 30.21 -8.87 17.26
CA GLN A 120 30.65 -7.50 17.03
C GLN A 120 29.52 -6.52 17.36
N VAL A 121 29.86 -5.39 17.96
CA VAL A 121 28.90 -4.33 18.29
C VAL A 121 28.99 -3.24 17.23
N ILE A 122 27.86 -2.96 16.58
CA ILE A 122 27.71 -1.85 15.66
C ILE A 122 26.92 -0.72 16.31
N THR A 123 27.22 0.49 15.87
CA THR A 123 26.46 1.68 16.25
C THR A 123 25.46 2.03 15.16
N ILE A 124 24.21 2.27 15.56
CA ILE A 124 23.09 2.65 14.70
C ILE A 124 22.60 4.02 15.16
N GLY A 125 22.76 5.03 14.31
CA GLY A 125 22.39 6.41 14.62
C GLY A 125 21.30 6.95 13.70
N ARG A 126 21.67 7.84 12.79
CA ARG A 126 20.76 8.56 11.87
C ARG A 126 20.27 7.71 10.71
N GLU A 127 21.05 6.70 10.32
CA GLU A 127 20.82 5.82 9.18
C GLU A 127 19.46 5.13 9.23
N ARG A 128 18.94 4.86 10.44
CA ARG A 128 17.60 4.29 10.63
C ARG A 128 16.48 5.17 10.11
N TYR A 129 16.65 6.50 10.16
CA TYR A 129 15.72 7.48 9.61
C TYR A 129 15.95 7.73 8.12
N THR A 130 17.22 7.66 7.67
CA THR A 130 17.58 7.88 6.27
C THR A 130 16.92 6.86 5.35
N VAL A 131 16.78 5.59 5.78
CA VAL A 131 16.07 4.55 5.01
C VAL A 131 14.58 4.88 4.85
N GLY A 132 13.93 5.37 5.91
CA GLY A 132 12.54 5.82 5.84
C GLY A 132 12.38 7.02 4.92
N GLU A 133 13.29 8.00 5.03
CA GLU A 133 13.27 9.20 4.19
C GLU A 133 13.45 8.88 2.70
N ALA A 134 14.26 7.88 2.36
CA ALA A 134 14.46 7.45 0.96
C ALA A 134 13.17 7.04 0.22
N LEU A 135 12.10 6.67 0.94
CA LEU A 135 10.77 6.39 0.37
C LEU A 135 10.03 7.66 -0.08
N PHE A 136 10.24 8.76 0.65
CA PHE A 136 9.61 10.05 0.40
C PHE A 136 10.49 10.94 -0.48
N GLN A 137 11.81 10.79 -0.37
CA GLN A 137 12.82 11.49 -1.14
C GLN A 137 13.78 10.50 -1.84
N PRO A 138 13.39 9.96 -3.01
CA PRO A 138 14.21 8.98 -3.75
C PRO A 138 15.56 9.53 -4.23
N CYS A 139 15.74 10.85 -4.24
CA CYS A 139 17.01 11.50 -4.53
C CYS A 139 18.13 11.07 -3.58
N LEU A 140 17.80 10.65 -2.35
CA LEU A 140 18.76 10.08 -1.39
C LEU A 140 19.37 8.76 -1.88
N LEU A 141 18.63 7.99 -2.69
CA LEU A 141 19.12 6.79 -3.36
C LEU A 141 19.86 7.10 -4.67
N GLY A 142 19.99 8.39 -5.04
CA GLY A 142 20.50 8.81 -6.34
C GLY A 142 19.52 8.56 -7.50
N LEU A 143 18.23 8.38 -7.20
CA LEU A 143 17.19 8.13 -8.19
C LEU A 143 16.43 9.41 -8.52
N GLU A 144 16.27 9.71 -9.80
CA GLU A 144 15.35 10.74 -10.30
C GLU A 144 13.92 10.17 -10.33
N ALA A 145 13.34 9.97 -9.14
CA ALA A 145 11.99 9.46 -8.97
C ALA A 145 11.19 10.29 -7.97
N HIS A 146 9.86 10.24 -8.11
CA HIS A 146 8.92 10.86 -7.18
C HIS A 146 8.77 10.02 -5.91
N GLY A 147 8.59 10.67 -4.77
CA GLY A 147 8.29 10.01 -3.50
C GLY A 147 6.99 9.21 -3.55
N ILE A 148 6.80 8.30 -2.59
CA ILE A 148 5.64 7.41 -2.55
C ILE A 148 4.29 8.14 -2.55
N VAL A 149 4.21 9.28 -1.86
CA VAL A 149 2.98 10.09 -1.79
C VAL A 149 2.72 10.83 -3.09
N ASP A 150 3.75 11.42 -3.70
CA ASP A 150 3.60 12.11 -4.99
C ASP A 150 3.21 11.11 -6.10
N GLN A 151 3.76 9.89 -6.08
CA GLN A 151 3.33 8.84 -7.00
C GLN A 151 1.87 8.42 -6.79
N LEU A 152 1.43 8.29 -5.53
CA LEU A 152 0.02 8.04 -5.20
C LEU A 152 -0.88 9.13 -5.77
N VAL A 153 -0.57 10.40 -5.49
CA VAL A 153 -1.38 11.54 -5.93
C VAL A 153 -1.43 11.61 -7.46
N ARG A 154 -0.30 11.38 -8.14
CA ARG A 154 -0.25 11.31 -9.61
C ARG A 154 -1.14 10.22 -10.16
N ALA A 155 -1.10 9.02 -9.60
CA ALA A 155 -1.94 7.92 -10.04
C ALA A 155 -3.43 8.15 -9.78
N ILE A 156 -3.79 8.88 -8.73
CA ILE A 156 -5.19 9.27 -8.50
C ILE A 156 -5.60 10.38 -9.47
N SER A 157 -4.68 11.28 -9.83
CA SER A 157 -4.96 12.39 -10.74
C SER A 157 -5.24 11.97 -12.18
N THR A 158 -4.82 10.77 -12.60
CA THR A 158 -5.14 10.22 -13.94
C THR A 158 -6.58 9.76 -14.04
N VAL A 159 -7.26 9.54 -12.92
CA VAL A 159 -8.65 9.10 -12.87
C VAL A 159 -9.62 10.27 -12.79
N SER A 160 -10.83 10.06 -13.31
CA SER A 160 -11.93 11.03 -13.28
C SER A 160 -12.19 11.58 -11.87
N SER A 161 -12.48 12.89 -11.81
CA SER A 161 -12.70 13.65 -10.56
C SER A 161 -13.72 13.03 -9.63
N ASP A 162 -14.74 12.37 -10.18
CA ASP A 162 -15.83 11.78 -9.41
C ASP A 162 -15.37 10.59 -8.57
N ASN A 163 -14.36 9.86 -9.04
CA ASN A 163 -13.80 8.69 -8.35
C ASN A 163 -12.63 9.05 -7.43
N GLN A 164 -11.96 10.19 -7.66
CA GLN A 164 -10.76 10.62 -6.90
C GLN A 164 -11.00 10.62 -5.39
N ARG A 165 -12.15 11.12 -4.93
CA ARG A 165 -12.51 11.13 -3.50
C ARG A 165 -12.58 9.71 -2.93
N GLN A 166 -13.33 8.83 -3.59
CA GLN A 166 -13.57 7.47 -3.11
C GLN A 166 -12.25 6.71 -2.96
N LEU A 167 -11.24 7.02 -3.77
CA LEU A 167 -9.94 6.35 -3.73
C LEU A 167 -9.07 6.77 -2.58
N LEU A 168 -9.03 8.07 -2.33
CA LEU A 168 -8.30 8.65 -1.21
C LEU A 168 -8.88 8.14 0.11
N GLU A 169 -10.20 7.96 0.19
CA GLU A 169 -10.89 7.42 1.36
C GLU A 169 -10.74 5.90 1.51
N ASN A 170 -10.53 5.17 0.41
CA ASN A 170 -10.41 3.71 0.37
C ASN A 170 -9.01 3.23 0.01
N THR A 171 -7.98 3.91 0.52
CA THR A 171 -6.60 3.50 0.33
C THR A 171 -6.19 2.47 1.38
N VAL A 172 -5.68 1.33 0.91
CA VAL A 172 -5.08 0.29 1.75
C VAL A 172 -3.59 0.25 1.49
N VAL A 173 -2.82 0.38 2.56
CA VAL A 173 -1.38 0.17 2.54
C VAL A 173 -1.09 -1.26 2.97
N CYS A 174 -0.32 -1.98 2.17
CA CYS A 174 0.15 -3.31 2.50
C CYS A 174 1.65 -3.46 2.21
N GLY A 175 2.28 -4.52 2.71
CA GLY A 175 3.68 -4.87 2.43
C GLY A 175 4.64 -4.58 3.59
N GLY A 176 5.79 -5.27 3.61
CA GLY A 176 6.74 -5.23 4.74
C GLY A 176 7.31 -3.84 5.02
N THR A 177 7.53 -3.03 3.98
CA THR A 177 8.05 -1.67 4.14
C THR A 177 7.08 -0.73 4.87
N SER A 178 5.76 -0.98 4.78
CA SER A 178 4.76 -0.20 5.50
C SER A 178 4.70 -0.47 7.00
N SER A 179 5.31 -1.57 7.46
CA SER A 179 5.42 -1.89 8.88
C SER A 179 6.49 -1.07 9.61
N MET A 180 7.22 -0.21 8.90
CA MET A 180 8.22 0.68 9.47
C MET A 180 7.58 1.67 10.46
N ALA A 181 8.22 1.87 11.61
CA ALA A 181 7.70 2.76 12.64
C ALA A 181 7.56 4.21 12.12
N GLY A 182 6.41 4.85 12.36
CA GLY A 182 6.13 6.22 11.91
C GLY A 182 5.77 6.38 10.42
N PHE A 183 5.76 5.29 9.64
CA PHE A 183 5.41 5.34 8.21
C PHE A 183 3.98 5.89 7.98
N GLU A 184 3.00 5.38 8.74
CA GLU A 184 1.58 5.77 8.61
C GLU A 184 1.39 7.28 8.85
N GLU A 185 1.99 7.80 9.93
CA GLU A 185 1.89 9.19 10.34
C GLU A 185 2.55 10.13 9.33
N ARG A 186 3.77 9.78 8.88
CA ARG A 186 4.49 10.52 7.85
C ARG A 186 3.71 10.55 6.53
N PHE A 187 3.17 9.40 6.11
CA PHE A 187 2.42 9.30 4.87
C PHE A 187 1.14 10.15 4.89
N GLN A 188 0.39 10.12 6.00
CA GLN A 188 -0.79 10.97 6.17
C GLN A 188 -0.43 12.46 6.12
N LYS A 189 0.64 12.84 6.83
CA LYS A 189 1.08 14.23 6.89
C LYS A 189 1.53 14.72 5.52
N GLU A 190 2.38 13.98 4.83
CA GLU A 190 2.86 14.35 3.51
C GLU A 190 1.73 14.39 2.48
N SER A 191 0.79 13.44 2.54
CA SER A 191 -0.38 13.49 1.66
C SER A 191 -1.28 14.70 1.94
N SER A 192 -1.42 15.12 3.19
CA SER A 192 -2.19 16.32 3.53
C SER A 192 -1.56 17.60 2.97
N LEU A 193 -0.24 17.61 2.80
CA LEU A 193 0.52 18.73 2.25
C LEU A 193 0.51 18.75 0.72
N SER A 194 0.60 17.59 0.07
CA SER A 194 0.59 17.47 -1.39
C SER A 194 -0.79 17.74 -2.00
N SER A 195 -1.87 17.45 -1.29
CA SER A 195 -3.25 17.56 -1.79
C SER A 195 -3.84 18.97 -1.66
N SER A 196 -3.28 19.96 -2.36
CA SER A 196 -3.92 21.29 -2.48
C SER A 196 -5.22 21.26 -3.32
N ALA A 197 -5.43 20.22 -4.12
CA ALA A 197 -6.61 20.05 -4.97
C ALA A 197 -7.73 19.22 -4.34
N VAL A 198 -7.47 18.52 -3.23
CA VAL A 198 -8.46 17.59 -2.65
C VAL A 198 -8.48 17.71 -1.13
N GLN A 199 -9.52 18.38 -0.62
CA GLN A 199 -9.86 18.55 0.80
C GLN A 199 -10.24 17.23 1.51
N HIS A 200 -9.81 16.07 1.00
CA HIS A 200 -10.20 14.77 1.51
C HIS A 200 -9.01 14.14 2.22
N THR A 201 -9.22 13.91 3.52
CA THR A 201 -8.27 13.22 4.38
C THR A 201 -8.05 11.81 3.87
N LEU A 202 -6.81 11.46 3.51
CA LEU A 202 -6.45 10.07 3.29
C LEU A 202 -6.81 9.25 4.52
N ARG A 203 -7.59 8.19 4.32
CA ARG A 203 -7.96 7.27 5.38
C ARG A 203 -7.38 5.91 5.11
N PHE A 204 -6.52 5.45 6.00
CA PHE A 204 -6.10 4.06 5.99
C PHE A 204 -7.18 3.19 6.58
N ILE A 205 -7.63 2.23 5.79
CA ILE A 205 -8.54 1.19 6.27
C ILE A 205 -7.69 0.17 7.02
N LYS A 206 -7.87 0.10 8.33
CA LYS A 206 -7.25 -0.93 9.15
C LYS A 206 -7.91 -2.29 8.88
N PRO A 207 -7.14 -3.38 8.89
CA PRO A 207 -7.72 -4.71 8.79
C PRO A 207 -8.69 -4.95 9.95
N PRO A 208 -9.73 -5.76 9.76
CA PRO A 208 -10.67 -6.10 10.82
C PRO A 208 -9.98 -6.76 12.02
N GLU A 209 -10.48 -6.54 13.23
CA GLU A 209 -9.87 -7.00 14.49
C GLU A 209 -9.77 -8.53 14.61
N TYR A 210 -10.59 -9.28 13.86
CA TYR A 210 -10.53 -10.74 13.79
C TYR A 210 -9.39 -11.26 12.89
N MET A 211 -8.75 -10.39 12.10
CA MET A 211 -7.59 -10.74 11.29
C MET A 211 -6.30 -10.57 12.12
N PRO A 212 -5.26 -11.37 11.86
CA PRO A 212 -4.01 -11.30 12.62
C PRO A 212 -3.31 -9.94 12.45
N GLU A 213 -2.66 -9.45 13.51
CA GLU A 213 -2.04 -8.10 13.56
C GLU A 213 -1.04 -7.84 12.42
N ASN A 214 -0.29 -8.86 12.00
CA ASN A 214 0.70 -8.74 10.93
C ASN A 214 0.11 -8.93 9.51
N LEU A 215 -1.22 -8.86 9.35
CA LEU A 215 -1.90 -9.10 8.07
C LEU A 215 -1.34 -8.27 6.93
N THR A 216 -0.95 -7.03 7.19
CA THR A 216 -0.44 -6.11 6.16
C THR A 216 0.75 -6.70 5.38
N ILE A 217 1.60 -7.49 6.05
CA ILE A 217 2.80 -8.12 5.48
C ILE A 217 2.43 -9.24 4.49
N TYR A 218 1.46 -10.07 4.84
CA TYR A 218 1.02 -11.23 4.05
C TYR A 218 -0.38 -11.06 3.44
N SER A 219 -0.83 -9.82 3.28
CA SER A 219 -2.15 -9.47 2.77
C SER A 219 -2.39 -9.99 1.35
N ALA A 220 -1.36 -9.98 0.50
CA ALA A 220 -1.41 -10.57 -0.83
C ALA A 220 -1.63 -12.09 -0.77
N TRP A 221 -0.95 -12.77 0.17
CA TRP A 221 -1.09 -14.21 0.37
C TRP A 221 -2.47 -14.58 0.91
N VAL A 222 -2.98 -13.84 1.90
CA VAL A 222 -4.33 -14.04 2.45
C VAL A 222 -5.39 -13.75 1.38
N GLY A 223 -5.22 -12.68 0.60
CA GLY A 223 -6.09 -12.39 -0.53
C GLY A 223 -6.10 -13.53 -1.56
N GLY A 224 -4.94 -14.11 -1.86
CA GLY A 224 -4.82 -15.29 -2.72
C GLY A 224 -5.51 -16.53 -2.14
N ALA A 225 -5.37 -16.78 -0.84
CA ALA A 225 -6.02 -17.89 -0.15
C ALA A 225 -7.56 -17.76 -0.14
N ILE A 226 -8.07 -16.56 0.07
CA ILE A 226 -9.51 -16.26 -0.01
C ILE A 226 -9.99 -16.40 -1.46
N LEU A 227 -9.27 -15.83 -2.42
CA LEU A 227 -9.62 -15.89 -3.84
C LEU A 227 -9.66 -17.34 -4.33
N ALA A 228 -8.68 -18.16 -3.96
CA ALA A 228 -8.65 -19.58 -4.31
C ALA A 228 -9.94 -20.29 -3.88
N LYS A 229 -10.42 -20.07 -2.65
CA LYS A 229 -11.67 -20.66 -2.15
C LYS A 229 -12.90 -20.29 -2.99
N VAL A 230 -12.89 -19.15 -3.65
CA VAL A 230 -13.98 -18.67 -4.52
C VAL A 230 -13.81 -19.16 -5.96
N VAL A 231 -12.57 -19.14 -6.48
CA VAL A 231 -12.22 -19.46 -7.87
C VAL A 231 -12.35 -20.96 -8.18
N PHE A 232 -11.97 -21.83 -7.24
CA PHE A 232 -12.01 -23.28 -7.46
C PHE A 232 -13.43 -23.81 -7.69
N PRO A 233 -14.43 -23.50 -6.84
CA PRO A 233 -15.82 -23.94 -7.07
C PRO A 233 -16.47 -23.36 -8.33
N GLN A 234 -16.01 -22.19 -8.79
CA GLN A 234 -16.58 -21.49 -9.95
C GLN A 234 -15.88 -21.87 -11.28
N ASN A 235 -14.92 -22.80 -11.27
CA ASN A 235 -14.12 -23.18 -12.45
C ASN A 235 -13.44 -21.99 -13.16
N GLN A 236 -13.07 -20.96 -12.41
CA GLN A 236 -12.36 -19.77 -12.92
C GLN A 236 -10.84 -19.95 -12.95
N HIS A 237 -10.37 -21.19 -12.93
CA HIS A 237 -8.95 -21.54 -13.05
C HIS A 237 -8.63 -22.05 -14.46
N ILE A 238 -7.33 -22.14 -14.77
CA ILE A 238 -6.83 -22.73 -16.01
C ILE A 238 -6.46 -24.17 -15.70
N THR A 239 -7.13 -25.12 -16.35
CA THR A 239 -6.77 -26.54 -16.21
C THR A 239 -5.62 -26.89 -17.15
N LYS A 240 -4.95 -28.01 -16.88
CA LYS A 240 -3.94 -28.54 -17.80
C LYS A 240 -4.52 -28.79 -19.21
N ALA A 241 -5.74 -29.34 -19.29
CA ALA A 241 -6.40 -29.60 -20.56
C ALA A 241 -6.64 -28.31 -21.35
N ASP A 242 -7.13 -27.25 -20.69
CA ASP A 242 -7.34 -25.93 -21.34
C ASP A 242 -6.04 -25.38 -21.96
N TYR A 243 -4.92 -25.58 -21.25
CA TYR A 243 -3.60 -25.13 -21.68
C TYR A 243 -3.05 -25.98 -22.82
N ASP A 244 -3.22 -27.30 -22.77
CA ASP A 244 -2.77 -28.22 -23.82
C ASP A 244 -3.55 -28.00 -25.14
N GLU A 245 -4.82 -27.59 -25.08
CA GLU A 245 -5.66 -27.28 -26.26
C GLU A 245 -5.41 -25.90 -26.86
N THR A 246 -5.30 -24.87 -26.02
CA THR A 246 -5.28 -23.46 -26.47
C THR A 246 -3.85 -22.86 -26.49
N GLY A 247 -2.92 -23.54 -25.83
CA GLY A 247 -1.56 -23.07 -25.63
C GLY A 247 -1.46 -21.85 -24.69
N PRO A 248 -0.32 -21.16 -24.68
CA PRO A 248 -0.04 -20.07 -23.73
C PRO A 248 -1.04 -18.90 -23.74
N SER A 249 -1.75 -18.70 -24.85
CA SER A 249 -2.70 -17.59 -25.03
C SER A 249 -3.90 -17.65 -24.07
N ILE A 250 -4.22 -18.82 -23.52
CA ILE A 250 -5.33 -19.00 -22.58
C ILE A 250 -5.14 -18.17 -21.30
N VAL A 251 -3.89 -17.92 -20.90
CA VAL A 251 -3.57 -17.08 -19.73
C VAL A 251 -4.06 -15.66 -19.94
N HIS A 252 -3.78 -15.09 -21.12
CA HIS A 252 -4.25 -13.75 -21.46
C HIS A 252 -5.76 -13.64 -21.60
N ARG A 253 -6.46 -14.75 -21.89
CA ARG A 253 -7.92 -14.75 -22.05
C ARG A 253 -8.68 -14.96 -20.74
N LYS A 254 -8.08 -15.67 -19.78
CA LYS A 254 -8.72 -16.01 -18.50
C LYS A 254 -8.26 -15.14 -17.33
N CYS A 255 -7.06 -14.56 -17.38
CA CYS A 255 -6.48 -13.82 -16.27
C CYS A 255 -6.42 -12.30 -16.46
N PHE A 256 -6.61 -11.80 -17.68
CA PHE A 256 -6.62 -10.39 -18.07
C PHE A 256 -7.89 -10.12 -18.90
#